data_AF-A0A820BTF1-F1
#
_entry.id   AF-A0A820BTF1-F1
#
_cell.length_a   1.000
_cell.length_b   1.000
_cell.length_c   1.000
_cell.angle_alpha   90.00
_cell.angle_beta   90.00
_cell.angle_gamma   90.00
#
_symmetry.space_group_name_H-M   'P 1'
#
loop_
_entity.id
_entity.type
_entity.pdbx_description
1 polymer ?
#
loop_
_entity_poly.entity_id
_entity_poly.type
_entity_poly.pdbx_seq_one_letter_code
_entity_poly.pdbx_strand_id
1 'polypeptide(L)' 'MMTKVLAIFIKKNHFPYLHRLALKVLCVPATTAPVERVFSQSGLPMRPHRSRLSKDMLSKLTFVK' A
#
# COMPACT_ATOMS: atom_id res chain seq x y z
N MET A 1 -9.02 6.46 -9.90
CA MET A 1 -10.47 6.33 -9.72
C MET A 1 -10.88 6.39 -8.24
N MET A 2 -10.28 5.60 -7.34
CA MET A 2 -10.59 5.63 -5.89
C MET A 2 -10.26 6.95 -5.16
N THR A 3 -9.21 7.67 -5.56
CA THR A 3 -8.83 8.96 -4.95
C THR A 3 -9.88 10.06 -5.11
N LYS A 4 -10.66 10.02 -6.20
CA LYS A 4 -11.74 10.97 -6.45
C LYS A 4 -12.97 10.71 -5.57
N VAL A 5 -13.26 9.44 -5.27
CA VAL A 5 -14.38 9.07 -4.38
C VAL A 5 -14.06 9.44 -2.94
N LEU A 6 -12.82 9.20 -2.51
CA LEU A 6 -12.39 9.63 -1.17
C LEU A 6 -12.52 11.15 -0.99
N ALA A 7 -12.23 11.94 -2.03
CA ALA A 7 -12.30 13.39 -2.00
C ALA A 7 -13.70 13.95 -1.65
N ILE A 8 -14.77 13.23 -2.01
CA ILE A 8 -16.15 13.61 -1.66
C ILE A 8 -16.37 13.52 -0.14
N PHE A 9 -15.77 12.51 0.49
CA PHE A 9 -15.90 12.26 1.93
C PHE A 9 -14.86 12.99 2.79
N ILE A 10 -13.92 13.75 2.21
CA ILE A 10 -12.89 14.52 2.94
C ILE A 10 -13.49 15.70 3.75
N LYS A 11 -14.69 16.17 3.42
CA LYS A 11 -15.39 17.27 4.13
C LYS A 11 -15.86 16.83 5.53
N LYS A 12 -14.90 16.71 6.45
CA LYS A 12 -15.06 16.21 7.84
C LYS A 12 -16.10 16.97 8.65
N ASN A 13 -16.28 18.27 8.38
CA ASN A 13 -17.26 19.12 9.06
C ASN A 13 -18.72 18.82 8.67
N HIS A 14 -18.96 18.36 7.43
CA HIS A 14 -20.31 18.01 6.99
C HIS A 14 -20.69 16.59 7.37
N PHE A 15 -19.71 15.68 7.44
CA PHE A 15 -19.97 14.26 7.69
C PHE A 15 -18.95 13.62 8.65
N PRO A 16 -19.00 13.94 9.96
CA PRO A 16 -17.97 13.51 10.92
C PRO A 16 -17.87 11.99 11.08
N TYR A 17 -19.01 11.29 11.06
CA TYR A 17 -19.06 9.81 11.19
C TYR A 17 -18.79 9.10 9.86
N LEU A 18 -19.37 9.59 8.77
CA LEU A 18 -19.19 9.00 7.45
C LEU A 18 -17.76 9.16 6.93
N HIS A 19 -17.11 10.29 7.21
CA HIS A 19 -15.68 10.50 6.91
C HIS A 19 -14.81 9.43 7.57
N ARG A 20 -15.06 9.12 8.86
CA ARG A 20 -14.31 8.06 9.57
C ARG A 20 -14.53 6.69 8.95
N LEU A 21 -15.76 6.37 8.55
CA LEU A 21 -16.08 5.08 7.94
C LEU A 21 -15.52 4.97 6.52
N ALA A 22 -15.64 6.02 5.72
CA ALA A 22 -15.09 6.11 4.37
C ALA A 22 -13.57 5.90 4.37
N LEU A 23 -12.84 6.51 5.32
CA LEU A 23 -11.40 6.27 5.46
C LEU A 23 -11.06 4.82 5.81
N LYS A 24 -11.87 4.15 6.63
CA LYS A 24 -11.61 2.75 7.00
C LYS A 24 -11.92 1.77 5.88
N VAL A 25 -12.96 2.02 5.10
CA VAL A 25 -13.47 1.07 4.10
C VAL A 25 -12.86 1.31 2.73
N LEU A 26 -12.74 2.57 2.29
CA LEU A 26 -12.29 2.90 0.93
C LEU A 26 -10.78 2.97 0.78
N CYS A 27 -10.03 3.09 1.87
CA CYS A 27 -8.56 3.06 1.83
C CYS A 27 -7.99 1.64 1.85
N VAL A 28 -8.82 0.61 2.07
CA VAL A 28 -8.39 -0.78 2.00
C VAL A 28 -8.36 -1.19 0.53
N PRO A 29 -7.19 -1.61 0.00
CA PRO A 29 -7.12 -2.10 -1.37
C PRO A 29 -7.96 -3.37 -1.48
N ALA A 30 -8.88 -3.41 -2.45
CA ALA A 30 -9.75 -4.57 -2.68
C ALA A 30 -9.01 -5.79 -3.26
N THR A 31 -7.74 -5.63 -3.66
CA THR A 31 -6.94 -6.67 -4.30
C THR A 31 -5.51 -6.69 -3.76
N THR A 32 -4.84 -7.83 -3.93
CA THR A 32 -3.42 -8.03 -3.60
C THR A 32 -2.47 -7.48 -4.67
N ALA A 33 -2.98 -7.14 -5.86
CA ALA A 33 -2.23 -6.57 -6.98
C ALA A 33 -1.22 -5.45 -6.62
N PRO A 34 -1.50 -4.48 -5.72
CA PRO A 34 -0.51 -3.50 -5.31
C PRO A 34 0.69 -4.11 -4.57
N VAL A 35 0.45 -5.10 -3.72
CA VAL A 35 1.51 -5.82 -2.98
C VAL A 35 2.28 -6.75 -3.92
N GLU A 36 1.58 -7.47 -4.81
CA GLU A 36 2.20 -8.29 -5.85
C GLU A 36 3.10 -7.48 -6.78
N ARG A 37 2.73 -6.21 -7.07
CA ARG A 37 3.58 -5.31 -7.85
C ARG A 37 4.88 -4.97 -7.14
N VAL A 38 4.84 -4.72 -5.83
CA VAL A 38 6.05 -4.50 -5.01
C VAL A 38 6.93 -5.75 -5.00
N PHE A 39 6.34 -6.95 -4.88
CA PHE A 39 7.07 -8.22 -4.92
C PHE A 39 7.64 -8.55 -6.30
N SER A 40 6.90 -8.26 -7.37
CA SER A 40 7.36 -8.43 -8.74
C SER A 40 8.57 -7.53 -9.04
N GLN A 41 8.52 -6.27 -8.60
CA GLN A 41 9.64 -5.32 -8.76
C GLN A 41 10.84 -5.64 -7.87
N SER A 42 10.63 -6.24 -6.70
CA SER A 42 11.69 -6.67 -5.77
C SER A 42 12.21 -8.09 -6.03
N GLY A 43 11.82 -8.72 -7.14
CA GLY A 43 12.22 -10.10 -7.49
C GLY A 43 13.72 -10.29 -7.74
N LEU A 44 14.49 -9.24 -8.04
CA LEU A 44 15.95 -9.28 -8.20
C LEU A 44 16.69 -9.38 -6.86
N PRO A 45 16.47 -8.47 -5.87
CA PRO A 45 17.07 -8.58 -4.54
C PRO A 45 16.48 -9.68 -3.65
N MET A 46 15.38 -10.32 -4.05
CA MET A 46 14.81 -11.48 -3.34
C MET A 46 15.52 -12.80 -3.66
N ARG A 47 16.20 -12.92 -4.80
CA ARG A 47 16.83 -14.18 -5.21
C ARG A 47 18.17 -14.36 -4.49
N PRO A 48 18.31 -15.33 -3.56
CA PRO A 48 19.51 -15.49 -2.74
C PRO A 48 20.75 -15.86 -3.57
N HIS A 49 20.56 -16.45 -4.75
CA HIS A 49 21.66 -16.82 -5.65
C HIS A 49 22.31 -15.62 -6.37
N ARG A 50 21.65 -14.47 -6.45
CA ARG A 50 22.14 -13.27 -7.18
C ARG A 50 22.29 -12.03 -6.31
N SER A 51 21.63 -12.01 -5.15
CA SER A 51 21.69 -10.92 -4.20
C SER A 51 22.08 -11.49 -2.84
N ARG A 52 23.27 -11.12 -2.34
CA ARG A 52 23.75 -11.51 -1.00
C ARG A 52 23.02 -10.73 0.11
N LEU A 53 21.73 -10.47 -0.08
CA LEU A 53 20.95 -9.62 0.79
C LEU A 53 20.30 -10.47 1.89
N SER A 54 20.55 -10.12 3.14
CA SER A 54 19.85 -10.75 4.26
C SER A 54 18.36 -10.41 4.22
N LYS A 55 17.50 -11.31 4.72
CA LYS A 55 16.04 -11.09 4.83
C LYS A 55 15.69 -9.77 5.54
N ASP A 56 16.48 -9.41 6.55
CA ASP A 56 16.31 -8.17 7.31
C ASP A 56 16.60 -6.92 6.46
N MET A 57 17.66 -6.96 5.65
CA MET A 57 18.01 -5.87 4.75
C MET A 57 17.01 -5.73 3.60
N LEU A 58 16.48 -6.86 3.11
CA LEU A 58 15.43 -6.86 2.09
C LEU A 58 14.16 -6.18 2.61
N SER A 59 13.73 -6.52 3.83
CA SER A 59 12.56 -5.90 4.47
C SER A 59 12.74 -4.39 4.67
N LYS A 60 13.95 -3.95 5.00
CA LYS A 60 14.29 -2.52 5.12
C LYS A 60 14.24 -1.82 3.76
N LEU A 61 14.75 -2.45 2.70
CA LEU A 61 14.71 -1.89 1.35
C LEU A 61 13.29 -1.82 0.77
N THR A 62 12.43 -2.81 1.04
CA THR A 62 11.02 -2.75 0.61
C THR A 62 10.20 -1.73 1.39
N PHE A 63 10.58 -1.40 2.63
CA PHE A 63 9.91 -0.37 3.43
C PHE A 63 10.29 1.07 3.00
N VAL A 64 11.53 1.29 2.56
CA VAL A 64 12.03 2.61 2.14
C VAL A 64 11.59 2.99 0.72
N LYS A 65 11.21 2.01 -0.10
CA LYS A 65 10.85 2.21 -1.51
C LYS A 65 9.42 2.69 -1.70
#